data_AF-A0A2G9PDL4-F1
#
_entry.id   AF-A0A2G9PDL4-F1
#
_cell.length_a   1.000
_cell.length_b   1.000
_cell.length_c   1.000
_cell.angle_alpha   90.00
_cell.angle_beta   90.00
_cell.angle_gamma   90.00
#
_symmetry.space_group_name_H-M   'P 1'
#
loop_
_entity.id
_entity.type
_entity.pdbx_description
1 polymer ?
#
loop_
_entity_poly.entity_id
_entity_poly.type
_entity_poly.pdbx_seq_one_letter_code
_entity_poly.pdbx_strand_id
1 'polypeptide(L)' 'MHKRLLENAVKELSKVEGITKIILFGSVLREDYREDSDIDLALICEDFYHNLPLDFEGFPFGFKEKIT' A
#
# COMPACT_ATOMS: atom_id res chain seq x y z
N MET A 1 2.69 17.96 -1.05
CA MET A 1 1.71 17.16 -1.80
C MET A 1 1.60 15.75 -1.22
N HIS A 2 2.72 15.05 -1.04
CA HIS A 2 2.83 13.67 -0.53
C HIS A 2 2.10 13.44 0.78
N LYS A 3 2.25 14.33 1.77
CA LYS A 3 1.53 14.22 3.05
C LYS A 3 0.01 14.11 2.87
N ARG A 4 -0.59 14.95 2.01
CA ARG A 4 -2.03 14.92 1.72
C ARG A 4 -2.43 13.63 0.99
N LEU A 5 -1.61 13.17 0.04
CA LEU A 5 -1.84 11.90 -0.66
C LEU A 5 -1.77 10.71 0.31
N LEU A 6 -0.78 10.71 1.21
CA LEU A 6 -0.64 9.71 2.26
C LEU A 6 -1.85 9.71 3.20
N GLU A 7 -2.26 10.88 3.69
CA GLU A 7 -3.45 11.02 4.56
C GLU A 7 -4.71 10.49 3.87
N ASN A 8 -4.90 10.81 2.58
CA ASN A 8 -6.00 10.29 1.79
C ASN A 8 -5.91 8.77 1.60
N ALA A 9 -4.73 8.24 1.26
CA ALA A 9 -4.51 6.81 1.08
C ALA A 9 -4.79 6.04 2.38
N VAL A 10 -4.24 6.49 3.52
CA VAL A 10 -4.48 5.87 4.83
C VAL A 10 -5.97 5.91 5.18
N LYS A 11 -6.65 7.04 4.94
CA LYS A 11 -8.08 7.17 5.19
C LYS A 11 -8.90 6.19 4.37
N GLU A 12 -8.64 6.05 3.07
CA GLU A 12 -9.40 5.11 2.24
C GLU A 12 -9.06 3.65 2.55
N LEU A 13 -7.78 3.32 2.74
CA LEU A 13 -7.32 1.97 3.07
C LEU A 13 -7.81 1.51 4.45
N SER A 14 -7.93 2.42 5.42
CA SER A 14 -8.49 2.09 6.75
C SER A 14 -9.95 1.65 6.73
N LYS A 15 -10.68 1.89 5.63
CA LYS A 15 -12.06 1.43 5.45
C LYS A 15 -12.15 0.05 4.83
N VAL A 16 -11.05 -0.48 4.30
CA VAL A 16 -11.01 -1.78 3.65
C VAL A 16 -11.02 -2.86 4.73
N GLU A 17 -12.05 -3.70 4.70
CA GLU A 17 -12.18 -4.83 5.63
C GLU A 17 -10.99 -5.78 5.48
N GLY A 18 -10.49 -6.27 6.61
CA GLY A 18 -9.36 -7.18 6.65
C GLY A 18 -7.98 -6.51 6.68
N ILE A 19 -7.84 -5.22 6.41
CA ILE A 19 -6.57 -4.50 6.65
C ILE A 19 -6.43 -4.23 8.15
N THR A 20 -5.37 -4.76 8.77
CA THR A 20 -5.10 -4.58 10.20
C THR A 20 -3.98 -3.59 10.49
N LYS A 21 -3.02 -3.46 9.58
CA LYS A 21 -1.94 -2.47 9.70
C LYS A 21 -1.59 -1.87 8.36
N ILE A 22 -1.24 -0.58 8.40
CA ILE A 22 -0.65 0.16 7.29
C ILE A 22 0.72 0.61 7.76
N ILE A 23 1.76 0.26 7.02
CA ILE A 23 3.15 0.56 7.36
C ILE A 23 3.72 1.44 6.26
N LEU A 24 4.23 2.61 6.64
CA LEU A 24 4.89 3.56 5.76
C LEU A 24 6.37 3.21 5.61
N PHE A 25 6.90 3.31 4.40
CA PHE A 25 8.31 3.12 4.09
C PHE A 25 8.85 4.25 3.22
N GLY A 26 10.07 4.07 2.72
CA GLY A 26 10.64 4.92 1.70
C GLY A 26 11.05 6.31 2.19
N SER A 27 11.17 7.22 1.24
CA SER A 27 11.57 8.62 1.46
C SER A 27 10.59 9.39 2.35
N VAL A 28 9.29 9.06 2.25
CA VAL A 28 8.24 9.70 3.06
C VAL A 28 8.40 9.40 4.55
N LEU A 29 8.71 8.15 4.91
CA LEU A 29 9.00 7.79 6.31
C LEU A 29 10.21 8.53 6.87
N ARG A 30 11.24 8.73 6.04
CA ARG A 30 12.48 9.42 6.42
C ARG A 30 12.39 10.94 6.37
N GLU A 31 11.24 11.48 5.96
CA GLU A 31 11.02 12.90 5.69
C GLU A 31 12.00 13.50 4.66
N ASP A 32 12.57 12.66 3.79
CA ASP A 32 13.57 13.01 2.77
C ASP A 32 13.00 12.77 1.35
N TYR A 33 11.78 13.25 1.12
CA TYR A 33 11.07 13.10 -0.15
C TYR A 33 11.14 14.38 -0.97
N ARG A 34 11.33 14.21 -2.28
CA ARG A 34 11.33 15.27 -3.28
C ARG A 34 9.96 15.37 -3.95
N GLU A 35 9.72 16.43 -4.72
CA GLU A 35 8.43 16.64 -5.40
C GLU A 35 8.05 15.49 -6.35
N ASP A 36 9.05 14.80 -6.89
CA ASP A 36 8.92 13.66 -7.81
C ASP A 36 8.95 12.29 -7.11
N SER A 37 9.03 12.25 -5.79
CA SER A 37 9.06 10.98 -5.04
C SER A 37 7.71 10.27 -5.07
N ASP A 38 7.73 8.95 -4.96
CA ASP A 38 6.57 8.09 -4.74
C ASP A 38 6.23 7.96 -3.24
N ILE A 39 5.20 7.17 -2.94
CA ILE A 39 4.77 6.85 -1.57
C ILE A 39 4.72 5.33 -1.44
N ASP A 40 5.58 4.77 -0.59
CA ASP A 40 5.63 3.34 -0.31
C ASP A 40 4.78 2.97 0.92
N LEU A 41 3.85 2.03 0.74
CA LEU A 41 3.03 1.47 1.80
C LEU A 41 3.06 -0.06 1.75
N ALA A 42 3.19 -0.71 2.91
CA ALA A 42 2.82 -2.12 3.05
C ALA A 42 1.56 -2.25 3.90
N LEU A 43 0.70 -3.19 3.51
CA LEU A 43 -0.54 -3.49 4.19
C LEU A 43 -0.41 -4.88 4.81
N ILE A 44 -0.68 -4.97 6.12
CA ILE A 44 -0.88 -6.25 6.78
C ILE A 44 -2.37 -6.48 6.80
N CYS A 45 -2.78 -7.58 6.20
CA CYS A 45 -4.17 -7.98 6.19
C CYS A 45 -4.33 -9.30 6.96
N GLU A 46 -5.44 -9.44 7.68
CA GLU A 46 -5.85 -10.70 8.32
C GLU A 46 -6.21 -11.77 7.27
N ASP A 47 -6.57 -12.96 7.74
CA ASP A 47 -6.89 -14.16 6.92
C ASP A 47 -7.97 -13.94 5.85
N PHE A 48 -8.64 -12.77 5.82
CA PHE A 48 -9.52 -12.34 4.73
C PHE A 48 -8.90 -12.55 3.35
N TYR A 49 -7.58 -12.39 3.21
CA TYR A 49 -6.86 -12.55 1.94
C TYR A 49 -6.12 -13.89 1.80
N HIS A 50 -6.31 -14.83 2.73
CA HIS A 50 -5.64 -16.14 2.71
C HIS A 50 -5.91 -16.92 1.42
N ASN A 51 -7.08 -16.72 0.82
CA ASN A 51 -7.51 -17.40 -0.40
C ASN A 51 -7.30 -16.57 -1.68
N LEU A 52 -6.51 -15.49 -1.63
CA LEU A 52 -6.15 -14.79 -2.85
C LEU A 52 -5.39 -15.78 -3.76
N PRO A 53 -5.84 -16.00 -5.00
CA PRO A 53 -5.06 -16.78 -5.95
C PRO A 53 -3.73 -16.07 -6.13
N LEU A 54 -2.62 -16.77 -5.90
CA LEU A 54 -1.27 -16.24 -6.09
C LEU A 54 -0.71 -16.64 -7.46
N ASP A 55 0.14 -15.80 -8.04
CA ASP A 55 0.98 -16.17 -9.17
C ASP A 55 2.15 -17.07 -8.73
N PHE A 56 2.97 -17.52 -9.68
CA PHE A 56 4.12 -18.39 -9.41
C PHE A 56 5.23 -17.72 -8.57
N GLU A 57 5.15 -16.41 -8.36
CA GLU A 57 6.08 -15.62 -7.55
C GLU A 57 5.51 -15.34 -6.13
N GLY A 58 4.28 -15.78 -5.86
CA GLY A 58 3.61 -15.57 -4.57
C GLY A 58 2.88 -14.22 -4.45
N PHE A 59 2.65 -13.51 -5.56
CA PHE A 59 1.87 -12.27 -5.57
C PHE A 59 0.40 -12.52 -5.92
N PRO A 60 -0.56 -11.74 -5.39
CA PRO A 60 -1.96 -11.87 -5.79
C PRO A 60 -2.16 -11.76 -7.30
N PHE A 61 -2.73 -12.80 -7.90
CA PHE A 61 -2.99 -12.92 -9.33
C PHE A 61 -3.93 -11.81 -9.79
N GLY A 62 -3.51 -11.06 -10.82
CA GLY A 62 -4.29 -9.95 -11.36
C GLY A 62 -4.10 -8.59 -10.68
N PHE A 63 -3.29 -8.48 -9.62
CA PHE A 63 -3.05 -7.21 -8.90
C PHE A 63 -1.86 -6.37 -9.41
N LYS A 64 -1.27 -6.70 -10.57
CA LYS A 64 -0.24 -5.86 -11.20
C LYS A 64 -0.91 -4.80 -12.09
N GLU A 65 -1.41 -3.71 -11.50
CA GLU A 65 -1.77 -2.52 -12.26
C GLU A 65 -0.65 -1.49 -12.15
N LYS A 66 0.08 -1.29 -13.26
CA LYS A 66 1.09 -0.23 -13.36
C LYS A 66 0.38 1.08 -13.64
N ILE A 67 0.08 1.85 -12.60
CA ILE A 67 -0.39 3.23 -12.75
C ILE A 67 0.82 4.03 -13.25
N THR A 68 0.80 4.40 -14.53
CA THR A 68 1.88 5.13 -15.23
C THR A 68 1.49 6.58 -15.42
#